data_AF-D7KDR0-F1
#
_entry.id   AF-D7KDR0-F1
#
_cell.length_a   1.000
_cell.length_b   1.000
_cell.length_c   1.000
_cell.angle_alpha   90.00
_cell.angle_beta   90.00
_cell.angle_gamma   90.00
#
_symmetry.space_group_name_H-M   'P 1'
#
loop_
_entity.id
_entity.type
_entity.pdbx_description
1 polymer ?
#
loop_
_entity_poly.entity_id
_entity_poly.type
_entity_poly.pdbx_seq_one_letter_code
_entity_poly.pdbx_strand_id
1 'polypeptide(L)'
;MVFREVETVEGRRNMCYTEDTGDICIFISKSEAFCVEASSCPVLKPNSIYYIGHGFGIYDLTTGTTRYFLPPAGAPNQLTAPYWLSPFYI
;
A
#
# COMPACT_ATOMS: atom_id res chain seq x y z
N MET A 1 -0.49 -0.92 -10.33
CA MET A 1 0.35 -0.27 -11.37
C MET A 1 0.59 1.14 -10.91
N VAL A 2 1.84 1.57 -10.81
CA VAL A 2 2.21 2.95 -10.43
C VAL A 2 2.91 3.57 -11.63
N PHE A 3 2.66 4.85 -11.87
CA PHE A 3 3.31 5.61 -12.91
C PHE A 3 4.01 6.82 -12.30
N ARG A 4 5.28 7.02 -12.66
CA ARG A 4 6.06 8.20 -12.28
C ARG A 4 6.12 9.17 -13.45
N GLU A 5 5.88 10.45 -13.16
CA GLU A 5 6.08 11.53 -14.13
C GLU A 5 7.59 11.69 -14.38
N VAL A 6 7.98 11.65 -15.66
CA VAL A 6 9.35 11.85 -16.13
C VAL A 6 9.34 12.98 -17.14
N GLU A 7 10.16 14.00 -16.91
CA GLU A 7 10.39 15.08 -17.86
C GLU A 7 11.33 14.60 -18.97
N THR A 8 10.92 14.76 -20.22
CA THR A 8 11.74 14.42 -21.38
C THR A 8 12.64 15.58 -21.77
N VAL A 9 13.68 15.28 -22.55
CA VAL A 9 14.59 16.29 -23.12
C VAL A 9 13.88 17.32 -24.00
N GLU A 10 12.67 17.00 -24.48
CA GLU A 10 11.81 17.88 -25.28
C GLU A 10 10.86 18.73 -24.42
N GLY A 11 10.97 18.70 -23.09
CA GLY A 11 10.08 19.41 -22.16
C GLY A 11 8.67 18.81 -22.07
N ARG A 12 8.48 17.55 -22.49
CA ARG A 12 7.21 16.83 -22.34
C ARG A 12 7.20 16.04 -21.04
N ARG A 13 6.02 15.90 -20.44
CA ARG A 13 5.80 15.08 -19.24
C ARG A 13 5.21 13.75 -19.64
N ASN A 14 5.95 12.66 -19.42
CA ASN A 14 5.52 11.30 -19.70
C ASN A 14 5.28 10.54 -18.41
N MET A 15 4.26 9.68 -18.40
CA MET A 15 3.96 8.79 -17.28
C MET A 15 4.58 7.42 -17.54
N CYS A 16 5.67 7.09 -16.85
CA CYS A 16 6.39 5.83 -17.01
C CYS A 16 5.98 4.83 -15.92
N TYR A 17 5.71 3.59 -16.30
CA TYR A 17 5.45 2.52 -15.33
C TYR A 17 6.64 2.36 -14.38
N THR A 18 6.34 2.19 -13.09
CA THR A 18 7.32 1.93 -12.05
C THR A 18 6.76 0.97 -11.00
N GLU A 19 7.64 0.16 -10.44
CA GLU A 19 7.38 -0.66 -9.25
C GLU A 19 7.97 -0.02 -7.98
N ASP A 20 8.60 1.15 -8.13
CA ASP A 20 9.19 1.93 -7.04
C ASP A 20 8.34 3.18 -6.75
N THR A 21 7.60 3.14 -5.65
CA THR A 21 6.86 4.26 -5.06
C THR A 21 7.71 5.13 -4.13
N GLY A 22 8.99 4.80 -3.92
CA GLY A 22 9.86 5.47 -2.97
C GLY A 22 9.44 5.24 -1.52
N ASP A 23 9.49 6.28 -0.70
CA ASP A 23 9.17 6.24 0.73
C ASP A 23 7.66 6.16 1.03
N ILE A 24 6.84 5.70 0.08
CA ILE A 24 5.39 5.63 0.26
C ILE A 24 4.97 4.21 0.60
N CYS A 25 4.01 4.08 1.49
CA CYS A 25 3.20 2.87 1.64
C CYS A 25 1.72 3.18 1.42
N ILE A 26 1.03 2.22 0.81
CA ILE A 26 -0.35 2.36 0.34
C ILE A 26 -1.26 1.50 1.21
N PHE A 27 -2.34 2.07 1.72
CA PHE A 27 -3.34 1.39 2.53
C PHE A 27 -4.61 1.17 1.72
N ILE A 28 -5.00 -0.10 1.58
CA ILE A 28 -6.20 -0.51 0.84
C ILE A 28 -7.12 -1.27 1.80
N SER A 29 -8.36 -0.82 1.89
CA SER A 29 -9.38 -1.50 2.68
C SER A 29 -10.75 -1.33 2.03
N LYS A 30 -11.84 -1.64 2.75
CA LYS A 30 -13.17 -1.26 2.28
C LYS A 30 -13.42 0.25 2.33
N SER A 31 -12.61 1.03 3.05
CA SER A 31 -12.65 2.50 3.02
C SER A 31 -11.89 3.04 1.82
N GLU A 32 -11.92 4.36 1.65
CA GLU A 32 -11.02 5.06 0.72
C GLU A 32 -9.56 4.69 1.00
N ALA A 33 -8.81 4.44 -0.08
CA ALA A 33 -7.39 4.13 -0.01
C ALA A 33 -6.58 5.40 0.25
N PHE A 34 -5.49 5.28 0.98
CA PHE A 34 -4.63 6.42 1.29
C PHE A 34 -3.15 6.01 1.29
N CYS A 35 -2.29 7.02 1.18
CA CYS A 35 -0.85 6.87 1.20
C CYS A 35 -0.28 7.58 2.43
N VAL A 36 0.77 7.01 3.01
CA VAL A 36 1.58 7.69 4.03
C VAL A 36 3.05 7.50 3.72
N GLU A 37 3.87 8.46 4.15
CA GLU A 37 5.32 8.32 4.15
C GLU A 37 5.70 7.21 5.14
N ALA A 38 6.41 6.19 4.68
CA ALA A 38 6.86 5.10 5.53
C ALA A 38 7.82 5.60 6.60
N SER A 39 8.66 6.59 6.29
CA SER A 39 9.52 7.25 7.28
C SER A 39 8.77 7.95 8.42
N SER A 40 7.49 8.28 8.25
CA SER A 40 6.66 8.86 9.33
C SER A 40 6.39 7.87 10.46
N CYS A 41 6.57 6.56 10.22
CA CYS A 41 6.31 5.52 11.21
C CYS A 41 7.31 4.35 11.06
N PRO A 42 8.23 4.13 12.03
CA PRO A 42 9.32 3.16 11.89
C PRO A 42 8.92 1.70 11.61
N VAL A 43 7.67 1.33 11.84
CA VAL A 43 7.14 -0.03 11.58
C VAL A 43 6.63 -0.22 10.14
N LEU A 44 6.53 0.86 9.37
CA LEU A 44 6.07 0.80 7.99
C LEU A 44 7.22 0.47 7.05
N LYS A 45 6.92 -0.35 6.05
CA LYS A 45 7.85 -0.69 4.99
C LYS A 45 7.58 0.21 3.79
N PRO A 46 8.58 0.95 3.28
CA PRO A 46 8.43 1.70 2.04
C PRO A 46 8.15 0.74 0.87
N ASN A 47 7.62 1.29 -0.21
CA ASN A 47 7.31 0.53 -1.41
C ASN A 47 6.45 -0.72 -1.14
N SER A 48 5.43 -0.57 -0.28
CA SER A 48 4.58 -1.68 0.15
C SER A 48 3.09 -1.29 0.20
N ILE A 49 2.23 -2.28 -0.05
CA ILE A 49 0.77 -2.16 0.03
C ILE A 49 0.26 -2.95 1.23
N TYR A 50 -0.39 -2.26 2.16
CA TYR A 50 -1.07 -2.82 3.32
C TYR A 50 -2.54 -3.00 2.99
N TYR A 51 -3.03 -4.23 2.93
CA TYR A 51 -4.40 -4.50 2.53
C TYR A 51 -5.18 -5.28 3.59
N ILE A 52 -6.47 -4.96 3.73
CA ILE A 52 -7.40 -5.66 4.61
C ILE A 52 -8.77 -5.80 3.92
N GLY A 53 -9.37 -6.99 3.98
CA GLY A 53 -10.61 -7.32 3.26
C GLY A 53 -10.82 -8.83 3.17
N HIS A 54 -10.67 -9.40 1.97
CA HIS A 54 -10.58 -10.85 1.73
C HIS A 54 -9.19 -11.39 2.15
N GLY A 55 -8.82 -11.14 3.40
CA GLY A 55 -7.49 -11.39 3.95
C GLY A 55 -6.87 -10.14 4.56
N PHE A 56 -5.70 -10.32 5.14
CA PHE A 56 -4.92 -9.25 5.76
C PHE A 56 -3.44 -9.51 5.48
N GLY A 57 -2.74 -8.54 4.93
CA GLY A 57 -1.36 -8.75 4.52
C GLY A 57 -0.65 -7.50 4.03
N ILE A 58 0.62 -7.72 3.70
CA ILE A 58 1.53 -6.72 3.14
C ILE A 58 2.05 -7.27 1.81
N TYR A 59 1.87 -6.52 0.75
CA TYR A 59 2.48 -6.79 -0.55
C TYR A 59 3.67 -5.87 -0.74
N ASP A 60 4.86 -6.44 -0.87
CA ASP A 60 6.10 -5.70 -1.10
C ASP A 60 6.29 -5.53 -2.62
N LEU A 61 6.18 -4.30 -3.11
CA LEU A 61 6.33 -3.98 -4.53
C LEU A 61 7.76 -4.21 -5.02
N THR A 62 8.76 -4.15 -4.13
CA THR A 62 10.18 -4.35 -4.48
C THR A 62 10.47 -5.81 -4.81
N THR A 63 9.85 -6.73 -4.08
CA THR A 63 10.10 -8.17 -4.23
C THR A 63 8.99 -8.90 -4.98
N GLY A 64 7.84 -8.24 -5.18
CA GLY A 64 6.64 -8.88 -5.72
C GLY A 64 6.07 -9.97 -4.80
N THR A 65 6.39 -9.93 -3.50
CA THR A 65 5.99 -10.97 -2.55
C THR A 65 4.91 -10.49 -1.60
N THR A 66 4.00 -11.42 -1.25
CA THR A 66 2.94 -11.18 -0.28
C THR A 66 3.26 -11.85 1.05
N ARG A 67 3.20 -11.08 2.14
CA ARG A 67 3.19 -11.59 3.51
C ARG A 67 1.76 -11.56 4.03
N TYR A 68 1.19 -12.74 4.22
CA TYR A 68 -0.14 -12.89 4.82
C TYR A 68 -0.03 -12.95 6.34
N PHE A 69 -0.94 -12.26 7.02
CA PHE A 69 -1.17 -12.48 8.43
C PHE A 69 -2.20 -13.59 8.56
N LEU A 70 -1.78 -14.71 9.13
CA LEU A 70 -2.70 -15.81 9.40
C LEU A 70 -3.61 -15.43 10.57
N PRO A 71 -4.94 -15.51 10.41
CA PRO A 71 -5.83 -15.31 11.52
C PRO A 71 -5.64 -16.47 12.53
N PRO A 72 -5.87 -16.24 13.83
CA PRO A 72 -5.81 -17.30 14.84
C PRO A 72 -6.73 -18.47 14.48
N ALA A 73 -6.40 -19.68 14.95
CA ALA A 73 -7.26 -20.85 14.75
C ALA A 73 -8.68 -20.57 15.28
N GLY A 74 -9.69 -20.75 14.43
CA GLY A 74 -11.10 -20.49 14.77
C GLY A 74 -11.59 -19.06 14.54
N ALA A 75 -10.73 -18.16 14.08
CA ALA A 75 -11.15 -16.82 13.65
C ALA A 75 -12.03 -16.89 12.38
N PRO A 76 -12.99 -15.97 12.22
CA PRO A 76 -13.86 -15.94 11.06
C PRO A 76 -13.04 -15.69 9.78
N ASN A 77 -13.43 -16.39 8.70
CA ASN A 77 -12.78 -16.27 7.39
C ASN A 77 -12.87 -14.86 6.77
N GLN A 78 -13.73 -13.99 7.32
CA GLN A 78 -13.94 -12.63 6.86
C GLN A 78 -14.11 -11.69 8.05
N LEU A 79 -13.37 -10.59 8.03
CA LEU A 79 -13.55 -9.50 8.98
C LEU A 79 -14.82 -8.72 8.63
N THR A 80 -15.66 -8.44 9.62
CA THR A 80 -16.90 -7.67 9.43
C THR A 80 -16.62 -6.22 9.06
N ALA A 81 -15.54 -5.63 9.62
CA ALA A 81 -15.15 -4.24 9.42
C ALA A 81 -13.65 -4.11 9.08
N PRO A 82 -13.22 -4.50 7.87
CA PRO A 82 -11.83 -4.38 7.43
C PRO A 82 -11.56 -2.97 6.91
N TYR A 83 -11.39 -2.01 7.82
CA TYR A 83 -11.12 -0.61 7.48
C TYR A 83 -9.77 -0.17 8.02
N TRP A 84 -9.01 0.54 7.20
CA TRP A 84 -7.87 1.33 7.67
C TRP A 84 -8.36 2.73 8.02
N LEU A 85 -7.95 3.25 9.18
CA LEU A 85 -8.22 4.63 9.54
C LEU A 85 -7.13 5.51 8.94
N SER A 86 -7.54 6.40 8.03
CA SER A 86 -6.63 7.38 7.47
C SER A 86 -6.21 8.38 8.56
N PRO A 87 -4.92 8.75 8.63
CA PRO A 87 -4.42 9.73 9.61
C PRO A 87 -4.94 11.15 9.34
N PHE A 88 -5.58 11.40 8.20
CA PHE A 88 -6.06 12.72 7.79
C PHE A 88 -7.46 13.06 8.30
N TYR A 89 -8.13 12.16 9.03
CA TYR A 89 -9.46 12.36 9.60
C TYR A 89 -9.46 12.56 11.13
N ILE A 90 -8.28 12.84 11.73
CA ILE A 90 -8.11 13.12 13.17
C ILE A 90 -7.61 14.55 13.36
#